data_AF-A0A966SM89-F1
#
_entry.id   AF-A0A966SM89-F1
#
_cell.length_a   1.000
_cell.length_b   1.000
_cell.length_c   1.000
_cell.angle_alpha   90.00
_cell.angle_beta   90.00
_cell.angle_gamma   90.00
#
_symmetry.space_group_name_H-M   'P 1'
#
loop_
_entity.id
_entity.type
_entity.pdbx_description
1 polymer ?
#
loop_
_entity_poly.entity_id
_entity_poly.type
_entity_poly.pdbx_seq_one_letter_code
_entity_poly.pdbx_strand_id
1 'polypeptide(L)'
;NGAIVGVGDRGRRSASRDGGKTWQEAPDVKAIDTLIDIAFGQGRFVGVGLHGLRMSSEDGVGWSAPQRGEEGEHLNTVVWTGTQFAAIGFGATYFSTDGLKWERRANQHAPLTAAFGAGNFVGTQWKGRLLHSKDAVVWTEAHQSAQHLEAVCFGG
;
A
#
# COMPACT_ATOMS: atom_id res chain seq x y z
N ASN A 1 -16.88 -6.97 -9.69
CA ASN A 1 -16.72 -5.83 -10.63
C ASN A 1 -15.25 -5.69 -10.96
N GLY A 2 -14.83 -6.14 -12.15
CA GLY A 2 -13.42 -6.16 -12.60
C GLY A 2 -12.88 -4.78 -12.95
N ALA A 3 -13.07 -3.80 -12.05
CA ALA A 3 -12.48 -2.49 -12.19
C ALA A 3 -10.96 -2.58 -11.96
N ILE A 4 -10.20 -1.86 -12.78
CA ILE A 4 -8.74 -1.72 -12.66
C ILE A 4 -8.48 -0.27 -12.29
N VAL A 5 -7.63 -0.04 -11.28
CA VAL A 5 -7.36 1.30 -10.77
C VAL A 5 -5.86 1.57 -10.79
N GLY A 6 -5.47 2.70 -11.37
CA GLY A 6 -4.12 3.23 -11.35
C GLY A 6 -4.04 4.44 -10.43
N VAL A 7 -2.91 4.61 -9.75
CA VAL A 7 -2.62 5.77 -8.90
C VAL A 7 -1.21 6.28 -9.17
N GLY A 8 -0.93 7.53 -8.84
CA GLY A 8 0.43 8.05 -8.91
C GLY A 8 0.54 9.56 -8.70
N ASP A 9 1.59 10.10 -9.29
CA ASP A 9 2.06 11.48 -9.08
C ASP A 9 0.99 12.55 -9.24
N ARG A 10 1.11 13.57 -8.38
CA ARG A 10 0.23 14.74 -8.32
C ARG A 10 -1.23 14.39 -8.04
N GLY A 11 -1.46 13.31 -7.29
CA GLY A 11 -2.77 12.82 -6.91
C GLY A 11 -3.58 12.21 -8.05
N ARG A 12 -2.93 11.88 -9.18
CA ARG A 12 -3.59 11.21 -10.30
C ARG A 12 -4.08 9.84 -9.87
N ARG A 13 -5.35 9.58 -10.17
CA ARG A 13 -6.05 8.34 -9.91
C ARG A 13 -6.99 8.12 -11.08
N SER A 14 -6.99 6.92 -11.66
CA SER A 14 -7.82 6.59 -12.80
C SER A 14 -8.36 5.19 -12.69
N ALA A 15 -9.53 4.95 -13.27
CA ALA A 15 -10.20 3.66 -13.22
C ALA A 15 -10.66 3.22 -14.61
N SER A 16 -10.55 1.93 -14.88
CA SER A 16 -11.10 1.28 -16.06
C SER A 16 -12.15 0.25 -15.67
N ARG A 17 -13.20 0.12 -16.49
CA ARG A 17 -14.27 -0.88 -16.31
C ARG A 17 -14.39 -1.85 -17.49
N ASP A 18 -13.52 -1.74 -18.49
CA ASP A 18 -13.58 -2.50 -19.74
C ASP A 18 -12.31 -3.33 -19.99
N GLY A 19 -11.65 -3.73 -18.90
CA GLY A 19 -10.42 -4.53 -18.95
C GLY A 19 -9.18 -3.71 -19.33
N GLY A 20 -9.15 -2.41 -19.00
CA GLY A 20 -7.99 -1.54 -19.20
C GLY A 20 -7.94 -0.85 -20.56
N LYS A 21 -9.01 -0.93 -21.37
CA LYS A 21 -9.05 -0.33 -22.72
C LYS A 21 -9.35 1.17 -22.65
N THR A 22 -10.24 1.57 -21.76
CA THR A 22 -10.58 2.98 -21.51
C THR A 22 -10.46 3.32 -20.04
N TRP A 23 -10.14 4.58 -19.75
CA TRP A 23 -9.84 5.09 -18.40
C TRP A 23 -10.62 6.37 -18.11
N GLN A 24 -11.20 6.42 -16.92
CA GLN A 24 -11.81 7.60 -16.33
C GLN A 24 -10.89 8.16 -15.26
N GLU A 25 -10.56 9.44 -15.36
CA GLU A 25 -9.78 10.16 -14.34
C GLU A 25 -10.65 10.54 -13.15
N ALA A 26 -10.09 10.47 -11.94
CA ALA A 26 -10.70 11.03 -10.74
C ALA A 26 -10.73 12.57 -10.85
N PRO A 27 -11.86 13.22 -10.55
CA PRO A 27 -11.95 14.67 -10.59
C PRO A 27 -11.21 15.33 -9.40
N ASP A 28 -10.97 16.64 -9.51
CA ASP A 28 -10.56 17.53 -8.41
C ASP A 28 -9.35 17.05 -7.58
N VAL A 29 -8.35 16.49 -8.25
CA VAL A 29 -7.16 15.95 -7.59
C VAL A 29 -6.27 17.06 -7.01
N LYS A 30 -5.59 16.74 -5.90
CA LYS A 30 -4.60 17.64 -5.28
C LYS A 30 -3.23 17.02 -5.41
N ALA A 31 -2.24 17.84 -5.77
CA ALA A 31 -0.87 17.36 -5.97
C ALA A 31 -0.28 16.67 -4.72
N ILE A 32 -0.67 17.11 -3.53
CA ILE A 32 -0.23 16.54 -2.25
C ILE A 32 -0.87 15.18 -1.92
N ASP A 33 -1.94 14.78 -2.61
CA ASP A 33 -2.60 13.49 -2.41
C ASP A 33 -2.00 12.39 -3.30
N THR A 34 -0.67 12.39 -3.45
CA THR A 34 0.05 11.40 -4.26
C THR A 34 0.09 10.04 -3.56
N LEU A 35 -0.58 9.06 -4.14
CA LEU A 35 -0.57 7.67 -3.70
C LEU A 35 0.53 6.91 -4.44
N ILE A 36 1.31 6.13 -3.70
CA ILE A 36 2.48 5.37 -4.16
C ILE A 36 2.11 3.92 -4.45
N ASP A 37 1.19 3.35 -3.66
CA ASP A 37 0.75 1.97 -3.80
C ASP A 37 -0.76 1.84 -3.56
N ILE A 38 -1.35 0.75 -4.06
CA ILE A 38 -2.78 0.47 -3.97
C ILE A 38 -3.06 -1.03 -3.80
N ALA A 39 -4.03 -1.36 -2.95
CA ALA A 39 -4.57 -2.70 -2.78
C ALA A 39 -6.09 -2.70 -2.93
N PHE A 40 -6.63 -3.83 -3.38
CA PHE A 40 -8.06 -4.09 -3.37
C PHE A 40 -8.39 -5.20 -2.38
N GLY A 41 -9.41 -4.97 -1.56
CA GLY A 41 -9.85 -5.91 -0.52
C GLY A 41 -11.21 -5.50 0.02
N GLN A 42 -12.01 -6.45 0.47
CA GLN A 42 -13.33 -6.17 1.05
C GLN A 42 -14.24 -5.25 0.19
N GLY A 43 -14.12 -5.31 -1.14
CA GLY A 43 -14.92 -4.48 -2.06
C GLY A 43 -14.43 -3.04 -2.24
N ARG A 44 -13.24 -2.69 -1.73
CA ARG A 44 -12.70 -1.32 -1.71
C ARG A 44 -11.26 -1.30 -2.20
N PHE A 45 -10.93 -0.27 -2.97
CA PHE A 45 -9.58 0.15 -3.28
C PHE A 45 -9.04 1.01 -2.15
N VAL A 46 -7.84 0.71 -1.67
CA VAL A 46 -7.12 1.49 -0.68
C VAL A 46 -5.78 1.88 -1.26
N GLY A 47 -5.50 3.18 -1.29
CA GLY A 47 -4.20 3.69 -1.69
C GLY A 47 -3.48 4.36 -0.54
N VAL A 48 -2.15 4.34 -0.58
CA VAL A 48 -1.29 4.89 0.48
C VAL A 48 -0.15 5.72 -0.09
N GLY A 49 0.45 6.60 0.71
CA GLY A 49 1.58 7.41 0.28
C GLY A 49 2.29 8.20 1.39
N LEU A 50 2.93 9.30 1.00
CA LEU A 50 3.71 10.17 1.88
C LEU A 50 2.86 10.79 3.00
N HIS A 51 3.49 11.18 4.12
CA HIS A 51 2.84 11.78 5.29
C HIS A 51 1.76 10.88 5.91
N GLY A 52 1.96 9.58 5.85
CA GLY A 52 0.96 8.58 6.22
C GLY A 52 -0.34 8.73 5.45
N LEU A 53 -0.30 9.17 4.19
CA LEU A 53 -1.50 9.34 3.37
C LEU A 53 -2.21 7.98 3.21
N ARG A 54 -3.52 7.96 3.49
CA ARG A 54 -4.42 6.83 3.23
C ARG A 54 -5.72 7.37 2.65
N MET A 55 -6.18 6.79 1.55
CA MET A 55 -7.46 7.10 0.92
C MET A 55 -8.11 5.80 0.45
N SER A 56 -9.42 5.83 0.28
CA SER A 56 -10.14 4.68 -0.25
C SER A 56 -11.22 5.05 -1.26
N SER A 57 -11.60 4.07 -2.07
CA SER A 57 -12.63 4.22 -3.09
C SER A 57 -13.33 2.88 -3.34
N GLU A 58 -14.63 2.90 -3.60
CA GLU A 58 -15.37 1.69 -4.00
C GLU A 58 -15.38 1.50 -5.53
N ASP A 59 -15.13 2.58 -6.30
CA ASP A 59 -15.30 2.61 -7.75
C ASP A 59 -14.03 3.03 -8.53
N GLY A 60 -12.98 3.42 -7.81
CA GLY A 60 -11.69 3.87 -8.36
C GLY A 60 -11.65 5.35 -8.78
N VAL A 61 -12.79 6.05 -8.73
CA VAL A 61 -12.96 7.42 -9.24
C VAL A 61 -13.32 8.39 -8.12
N GLY A 62 -14.29 8.02 -7.29
CA GLY A 62 -14.66 8.76 -6.08
C GLY A 62 -13.81 8.30 -4.90
N TRP A 63 -12.94 9.17 -4.40
CA TRP A 63 -12.04 8.85 -3.28
C TRP A 63 -12.47 9.57 -2.00
N SER A 64 -12.30 8.90 -0.86
CA SER A 64 -12.54 9.45 0.47
C SER A 64 -11.63 10.65 0.75
N ALA A 65 -11.99 11.45 1.75
CA ALA A 65 -11.09 12.49 2.25
C ALA A 65 -9.73 11.89 2.68
N PRO A 66 -8.62 12.60 2.43
CA PRO A 66 -7.29 12.15 2.83
C PRO A 66 -7.19 11.99 4.35
N GLN A 67 -6.72 10.83 4.81
CA GLN A 67 -6.21 10.66 6.18
C GLN A 67 -4.70 10.83 6.17
N ARG A 68 -4.13 11.37 7.25
CA ARG A 68 -2.69 11.59 7.43
C ARG A 68 -2.17 10.86 8.65
N GLY A 69 -0.88 10.58 8.66
CA GLY A 69 -0.18 10.00 9.80
C GLY A 69 0.43 11.06 10.72
N GLU A 70 1.30 10.60 11.61
CA GLU A 70 2.18 11.48 12.39
C GLU A 70 3.28 12.08 11.50
N GLU A 71 3.95 13.13 12.00
CA GLU A 71 5.05 13.78 11.29
C GLU A 71 6.19 12.79 10.99
N GLY A 72 6.70 12.80 9.76
CA GLY A 72 7.78 11.92 9.31
C GLY A 72 7.34 10.52 8.86
N GLU A 73 6.05 10.19 8.91
CA GLU A 73 5.56 8.90 8.44
C GLU A 73 5.40 8.85 6.92
N HIS A 74 5.82 7.74 6.31
CA HIS A 74 5.71 7.52 4.87
C HIS A 74 5.29 6.09 4.60
N LEU A 75 4.10 5.90 4.01
CA LEU A 75 3.58 4.58 3.66
C LEU A 75 3.94 4.27 2.22
N ASN A 76 4.73 3.21 2.04
CA ASN A 76 5.27 2.85 0.72
C ASN A 76 4.49 1.71 0.09
N THR A 77 3.81 0.89 0.91
CA THR A 77 3.08 -0.26 0.40
C THR A 77 1.80 -0.52 1.19
N VAL A 78 0.81 -1.09 0.52
CA VAL A 78 -0.40 -1.59 1.15
C VAL A 78 -0.74 -2.97 0.61
N VAL A 79 -1.08 -3.89 1.49
CA VAL A 79 -1.46 -5.26 1.11
C VAL A 79 -2.79 -5.64 1.74
N TRP A 80 -3.61 -6.38 0.99
CA TRP A 80 -4.77 -7.07 1.54
C TRP A 80 -4.37 -8.50 1.94
N THR A 81 -4.58 -8.83 3.20
CA THR A 81 -4.16 -10.14 3.77
C THR A 81 -5.21 -11.24 3.63
N GLY A 82 -6.37 -10.93 3.03
CA GLY A 82 -7.56 -11.79 3.08
C GLY A 82 -8.54 -11.39 4.19
N THR A 83 -8.05 -10.78 5.28
CA THR A 83 -8.87 -10.37 6.43
C THR A 83 -8.76 -8.89 6.77
N GLN A 84 -7.64 -8.25 6.44
CA GLN A 84 -7.40 -6.82 6.67
C GLN A 84 -6.39 -6.23 5.70
N PHE A 85 -6.44 -4.92 5.52
CA PHE A 85 -5.39 -4.12 4.92
C PHE A 85 -4.26 -3.90 5.92
N ALA A 86 -3.02 -4.00 5.45
CA ALA A 86 -1.82 -3.55 6.17
C ALA A 86 -1.09 -2.53 5.28
N ALA A 87 -1.10 -1.27 5.70
CA ALA A 87 -0.38 -0.18 5.07
C ALA A 87 0.95 0.01 5.80
N ILE A 88 2.05 -0.33 5.15
CA ILE A 88 3.38 -0.52 5.75
C ILE A 88 4.32 0.56 5.21
N GLY A 89 5.10 1.16 6.09
CA GLY A 89 6.16 2.06 5.69
C GLY A 89 6.96 2.62 6.87
N PHE A 90 7.78 3.61 6.58
CA PHE A 90 8.67 4.20 7.56
C PHE A 90 7.88 4.93 8.65
N GLY A 91 8.23 4.66 9.91
CA GLY A 91 7.62 5.23 11.11
C GLY A 91 6.43 4.44 11.64
N ALA A 92 5.59 3.88 10.76
CA ALA A 92 4.40 3.15 11.19
C ALA A 92 3.88 2.11 10.19
N THR A 93 3.11 1.18 10.72
CA THR A 93 2.18 0.33 9.99
C THR A 93 0.76 0.63 10.47
N TYR A 94 -0.16 0.78 9.53
CA TYR A 94 -1.57 0.99 9.80
C TYR A 94 -2.38 -0.23 9.36
N PHE A 95 -3.25 -0.72 10.23
CA PHE A 95 -4.11 -1.87 9.96
C PHE A 95 -5.58 -1.43 9.85
N SER A 96 -6.31 -2.04 8.93
CA SER A 96 -7.74 -1.78 8.80
C SER A 96 -8.47 -2.97 8.20
N THR A 97 -9.54 -3.41 8.83
CA THR A 97 -10.42 -4.45 8.25
C THR A 97 -11.33 -3.90 7.16
N ASP A 98 -11.55 -2.57 7.12
CA ASP A 98 -12.53 -1.91 6.25
C ASP A 98 -11.97 -0.88 5.27
N GLY A 99 -10.68 -0.57 5.36
CA GLY A 99 -10.01 0.47 4.57
C GLY A 99 -10.39 1.90 4.96
N LEU A 100 -11.20 2.09 6.01
CA LEU A 100 -11.75 3.37 6.44
C LEU A 100 -11.23 3.78 7.81
N LYS A 101 -11.25 2.86 8.78
CA LYS A 101 -10.75 3.08 10.15
C LYS A 101 -9.44 2.35 10.33
N TRP A 102 -8.43 3.06 10.82
CA TRP A 102 -7.06 2.57 10.88
C TRP A 102 -6.55 2.51 12.30
N GLU A 103 -5.94 1.39 12.64
CA GLU A 103 -5.17 1.20 13.86
C GLU A 103 -3.69 1.37 13.57
N ARG A 104 -3.03 2.28 14.29
CA ARG A 104 -1.60 2.56 14.13
C ARG A 104 -0.74 1.64 15.00
N ARG A 105 0.40 1.22 14.46
CA ARG A 105 1.52 0.61 15.18
C ARG A 105 2.82 1.25 14.74
N ALA A 106 3.66 1.66 15.68
CA ALA A 106 4.99 2.19 15.37
C ALA A 106 5.83 1.11 14.69
N ASN A 107 6.54 1.48 13.62
CA ASN A 107 7.39 0.57 12.85
C ASN A 107 8.60 1.32 12.28
N GLN A 108 9.74 1.22 12.96
CA GLN A 108 10.98 1.92 12.59
C GLN A 108 11.87 1.13 11.62
N HIS A 109 11.50 -0.13 11.33
CA HIS A 109 12.31 -1.06 10.56
C HIS A 109 11.53 -1.69 9.40
N ALA A 110 10.49 -1.00 8.93
CA ALA A 110 9.67 -1.45 7.82
C ALA A 110 10.51 -1.63 6.54
N PRO A 111 10.19 -2.62 5.69
CA PRO A 111 10.77 -2.74 4.36
C PRO A 111 10.32 -1.59 3.45
N LEU A 112 10.98 -1.44 2.30
CA LEU A 112 10.57 -0.51 1.24
C LEU A 112 9.29 -0.96 0.55
N THR A 113 9.20 -2.25 0.24
CA THR A 113 8.01 -2.89 -0.33
C THR A 113 7.68 -4.15 0.46
N ALA A 114 6.43 -4.60 0.43
CA ALA A 114 6.04 -5.84 1.08
C ALA A 114 4.98 -6.57 0.25
N ALA A 115 5.04 -7.89 0.29
CA ALA A 115 4.00 -8.78 -0.19
C ALA A 115 3.51 -9.66 0.96
N PHE A 116 2.27 -10.11 0.87
CA PHE A 116 1.69 -11.08 1.79
C PHE A 116 1.21 -12.32 1.04
N GLY A 117 1.51 -13.48 1.59
CA GLY A 117 1.08 -14.77 1.06
C GLY A 117 1.44 -15.89 2.02
N ALA A 118 0.73 -17.02 1.94
CA ALA A 118 0.94 -18.17 2.82
C ALA A 118 1.03 -17.82 4.33
N GLY A 119 0.27 -16.81 4.78
CA GLY A 119 0.29 -16.36 6.18
C GLY A 119 1.60 -15.69 6.62
N ASN A 120 2.33 -15.07 5.70
CA ASN A 120 3.60 -14.42 5.97
C ASN A 120 3.77 -13.15 5.13
N PHE A 121 4.43 -12.14 5.72
CA PHE A 121 4.90 -10.98 4.99
C PHE A 121 6.36 -11.17 4.58
N VAL A 122 6.70 -10.77 3.37
CA VAL A 122 8.09 -10.67 2.89
C VAL A 122 8.26 -9.31 2.24
N GLY A 123 9.38 -8.64 2.50
CA GLY A 123 9.62 -7.31 1.96
C GLY A 123 11.07 -7.07 1.56
N THR A 124 11.26 -6.18 0.59
CA THR A 124 12.59 -5.75 0.14
C THR A 124 13.08 -4.56 0.95
N GLN A 125 14.39 -4.46 1.12
CA GLN A 125 15.03 -3.35 1.81
C GLN A 125 16.37 -2.99 1.15
N TRP A 126 16.82 -1.75 1.38
CA TRP A 126 18.11 -1.24 0.93
C TRP A 126 19.25 -2.24 1.20
N LYS A 127 20.20 -2.25 0.27
CA LYS A 127 21.39 -3.14 0.24
C LYS A 127 21.08 -4.63 0.00
N GLY A 128 20.04 -4.90 -0.78
CA GLY A 128 19.73 -6.25 -1.26
C GLY A 128 19.07 -7.15 -0.21
N ARG A 129 18.53 -6.57 0.87
CA ARG A 129 18.00 -7.32 1.99
C ARG A 129 16.55 -7.75 1.72
N LEU A 130 16.24 -8.98 2.10
CA LEU A 130 14.90 -9.51 2.21
C LEU A 130 14.55 -9.70 3.68
N LEU A 131 13.43 -9.15 4.09
CA LEU A 131 12.91 -9.27 5.44
C LEU A 131 11.65 -10.14 5.43
N HIS A 132 11.37 -10.81 6.54
CA HIS A 132 10.12 -11.50 6.77
C HIS A 132 9.47 -11.08 8.09
N SER A 133 8.16 -11.19 8.16
CA SER A 133 7.37 -10.86 9.35
C SER A 133 6.07 -11.66 9.40
N LYS A 134 5.56 -11.91 10.61
CA LYS A 134 4.22 -12.48 10.83
C LYS A 134 3.14 -11.43 11.10
N ASP A 135 3.53 -10.24 11.50
CA ASP A 135 2.62 -9.20 11.97
C ASP A 135 2.77 -7.85 11.23
N ALA A 136 3.69 -7.78 10.25
CA ALA A 136 4.06 -6.58 9.50
C ALA A 136 4.64 -5.43 10.34
N VAL A 137 4.95 -5.66 11.62
CA VAL A 137 5.53 -4.67 12.54
C VAL A 137 6.96 -5.06 12.92
N VAL A 138 7.17 -6.33 13.28
CA VAL A 138 8.49 -6.87 13.64
C VAL A 138 9.05 -7.63 12.45
N TRP A 139 10.19 -7.15 11.93
CA TRP A 139 10.82 -7.67 10.73
C TRP A 139 12.18 -8.29 11.05
N THR A 140 12.43 -9.48 10.52
CA THR A 140 13.72 -10.18 10.64
C THR A 140 14.32 -10.33 9.25
N GLU A 141 15.64 -10.12 9.12
CA GLU A 141 16.34 -10.35 7.86
C GLU A 141 16.42 -11.86 7.57
N ALA A 142 15.93 -12.24 6.39
CA ALA A 142 15.99 -13.62 5.89
C ALA A 142 17.16 -13.84 4.91
N HIS A 143 17.53 -12.80 4.15
CA HIS A 143 18.55 -12.93 3.12
C HIS A 143 19.14 -11.56 2.76
N GLN A 144 20.38 -11.56 2.26
CA GLN A 144 21.02 -10.39 1.67
C GLN A 144 21.69 -10.76 0.34
N SER A 145 21.20 -10.17 -0.74
CA SER A 145 21.80 -10.25 -2.07
C SER A 145 22.97 -9.27 -2.20
N ALA A 146 23.92 -9.57 -3.09
CA ALA A 146 25.00 -8.65 -3.44
C ALA A 146 24.49 -7.41 -4.22
N GLN A 147 23.32 -7.51 -4.86
CA GLN A 147 22.68 -6.44 -5.60
C GLN A 147 21.33 -6.05 -4.97
N HIS A 148 20.85 -4.86 -5.33
CA HIS A 148 19.56 -4.39 -4.85
C HIS A 148 18.40 -5.23 -5.39
N LEU A 149 17.40 -5.46 -4.54
CA LEU A 149 16.16 -6.15 -4.88
C LEU A 149 15.02 -5.13 -4.72
N GLU A 150 14.27 -4.90 -5.79
CA GLU A 150 13.23 -3.86 -5.84
C GLU A 150 11.89 -4.36 -5.29
N ALA A 151 11.46 -5.54 -5.74
CA ALA A 151 10.14 -6.08 -5.46
C ALA A 151 10.20 -7.57 -5.09
N VAL A 152 9.15 -8.02 -4.40
CA VAL A 152 8.89 -9.42 -4.07
C VAL A 152 7.41 -9.72 -4.28
N CYS A 153 7.07 -10.94 -4.68
CA CYS A 153 5.70 -11.42 -4.75
C CYS A 153 5.62 -12.88 -4.30
N PHE A 154 4.41 -13.33 -3.96
CA PHE A 154 4.13 -14.74 -3.77
C PHE A 154 3.57 -15.32 -5.07
N GLY A 155 4.13 -16.45 -5.51
CA GLY A 155 3.55 -17.27 -6.58
C GLY A 155 2.54 -18.27 -6.02
N GLY A 156 1.50 -18.57 -6.80
CA GLY A 156 0.57 -19.67 -6.57
C GLY A 156 0.75 -20.75 -7.63
#